data_AF-A0A9D9RFB4-F1
#
_entry.id   AF-A0A9D9RFB4-F1
#
_cell.length_a   1.000
_cell.length_b   1.000
_cell.length_c   1.000
_cell.angle_alpha   90.00
_cell.angle_beta   90.00
_cell.angle_gamma   90.00
#
_symmetry.space_group_name_H-M   'P 1'
#
loop_
_entity.id
_entity.type
_entity.pdbx_description
1 polymer ?
#
loop_
_entity_poly.entity_id
_entity_poly.type
_entity_poly.pdbx_seq_one_letter_code
_entity_poly.pdbx_strand_id
1 'polypeptide(L)'
;MKQFFILFSALFLFSCQKDDKDISSNDEILSQKAYYTMLKDINAQFDLILNESKPKDLSLSEYKMDLIKGKIGLTLTQQNKILNATKPLIDYSTKLAKINSIPLEDLSSKIAFGGLYAPNDNLNSKYNENSFKAGNKLSIIKSNALNTKQIMKIDANDVLDCALTAIGADAIYALGASSITVWTSAAVTKAFSAVAKRFLGPAGVALAVITFGICIAHETLN
;
A
#
# COMPACT_ATOMS: atom_id res chain seq x y z
N MET A 1 -3.43 -0.41 59.32
CA MET A 1 -2.61 0.81 59.07
C MET A 1 -1.50 0.44 58.09
N LYS A 2 -1.47 1.12 56.92
CA LYS A 2 -0.37 1.26 55.92
C LYS A 2 0.31 -0.02 55.40
N GLN A 3 -0.04 -0.54 54.21
CA GLN A 3 0.52 -0.18 52.90
C GLN A 3 2.04 0.08 52.90
N PHE A 4 2.83 -0.81 52.28
CA PHE A 4 3.99 -0.46 51.44
C PHE A 4 4.37 -1.68 50.58
N PHE A 5 3.85 -1.74 49.35
CA PHE A 5 4.43 -2.53 48.27
C PHE A 5 5.54 -1.68 47.64
N ILE A 6 6.80 -2.11 47.75
CA ILE A 6 7.91 -1.48 47.05
C ILE A 6 7.95 -2.08 45.63
N LEU A 7 7.50 -1.28 44.66
CA LEU A 7 7.62 -1.57 43.24
C LEU A 7 9.03 -1.12 42.77
N PHE A 8 9.87 -2.07 42.37
CA PHE A 8 11.16 -1.77 41.75
C PHE A 8 10.92 -1.43 40.27
N SER A 9 10.58 -0.17 39.98
CA SER A 9 10.52 0.35 38.61
C SER A 9 11.94 0.58 38.09
N ALA A 10 12.45 -0.37 37.30
CA ALA A 10 13.64 -0.16 36.48
C ALA A 10 13.29 0.80 35.32
N LEU A 11 13.56 2.09 35.52
CA LEU A 11 13.64 3.08 34.44
C LEU A 11 14.91 2.81 33.63
N PHE A 12 14.84 1.91 32.66
CA PHE A 12 15.78 1.91 31.54
C PHE A 12 15.34 3.00 30.56
N LEU A 13 15.82 4.23 30.79
CA LEU A 13 15.87 5.25 29.76
C LEU A 13 16.94 4.85 28.73
N PHE A 14 16.58 3.99 27.78
CA PHE A 14 17.31 3.94 26.51
C PHE A 14 17.00 5.23 25.76
N SER A 15 17.80 6.26 26.03
CA SER A 15 17.95 7.40 25.13
C SER A 15 18.62 6.89 23.86
N CYS A 16 17.82 6.41 22.91
CA CYS A 16 18.23 6.33 21.53
C CYS A 16 17.73 7.63 20.88
N GLN A 17 18.46 8.73 21.10
CA GLN A 17 18.37 9.90 20.23
C GLN A 17 18.80 9.44 18.84
N LYS A 18 17.82 9.06 18.04
CA LYS A 18 18.00 9.01 16.59
C LYS A 18 17.99 10.47 16.17
N ASP A 19 19.06 10.91 15.53
CA ASP A 19 19.12 12.26 14.96
C ASP A 19 17.95 12.44 14.00
N ASP A 20 16.89 13.07 14.48
CA ASP A 20 15.84 13.62 13.64
C ASP A 20 16.49 14.77 12.87
N LYS A 21 17.07 14.43 11.71
CA LYS A 21 17.37 15.43 10.70
C LYS A 21 16.05 16.14 10.41
N ASP A 22 15.98 17.37 10.89
CA ASP A 22 14.85 18.25 10.63
C ASP A 22 14.77 18.46 9.12
N ILE A 23 13.91 17.66 8.47
CA ILE A 23 13.57 17.80 7.06
C ILE A 23 12.93 19.18 6.94
N SER A 24 13.75 20.14 6.49
CA SER A 24 13.36 21.48 6.06
C SER A 24 12.12 21.39 5.18
N SER A 25 11.22 22.36 5.32
CA SER A 25 9.99 22.52 4.53
C SER A 25 10.22 22.68 3.01
N ASN A 26 11.47 22.60 2.55
CA ASN A 26 11.89 22.69 1.15
C ASN A 26 12.20 21.31 0.51
N ASP A 27 12.01 20.20 1.22
CA ASP A 27 12.11 18.86 0.60
C ASP A 27 10.87 18.63 -0.27
N GLU A 28 10.99 18.98 -1.56
CA GLU A 28 9.92 18.80 -2.54
C GLU A 28 9.47 17.32 -2.58
N ILE A 29 8.16 17.10 -2.43
CA ILE A 29 7.59 15.77 -2.62
C ILE A 29 7.75 15.35 -4.08
N LEU A 30 7.90 14.05 -4.34
CA LEU A 30 7.98 13.54 -5.72
C LEU A 30 6.83 14.10 -6.57
N SER A 31 7.12 14.51 -7.80
CA SER A 31 6.06 14.80 -8.77
C SER A 31 5.25 13.54 -9.07
N GLN A 32 4.01 13.69 -9.54
CA GLN A 32 3.15 12.56 -9.92
C GLN A 32 3.85 11.60 -10.90
N LYS A 33 4.55 12.15 -11.90
CA LYS A 33 5.31 11.37 -12.88
C LYS A 33 6.44 10.59 -12.22
N ALA A 34 7.22 11.24 -11.35
CA ALA A 34 8.34 10.60 -10.65
C ALA A 34 7.85 9.48 -9.71
N TYR A 35 6.72 9.70 -9.04
CA TYR A 35 6.06 8.67 -8.22
C TYR A 35 5.69 7.44 -9.04
N TYR A 36 5.05 7.60 -10.19
CA TYR A 36 4.69 6.46 -11.04
C TYR A 36 5.90 5.75 -11.66
N THR A 37 6.94 6.49 -12.04
CA THR A 37 8.22 5.88 -12.45
C THR A 37 8.81 5.04 -11.32
N MET A 38 8.84 5.57 -10.09
CA MET A 38 9.31 4.83 -8.93
C MET A 38 8.52 3.52 -8.71
N LEU A 39 7.19 3.53 -8.82
CA LEU A 39 6.40 2.30 -8.70
C LEU A 39 6.77 1.26 -9.77
N LYS A 40 6.91 1.71 -11.03
CA LYS A 40 7.29 0.83 -12.15
C LYS A 40 8.69 0.23 -11.95
N ASP A 41 9.65 1.04 -11.51
CA ASP A 41 11.02 0.59 -11.23
C ASP A 41 11.04 -0.44 -10.10
N ILE A 42 10.28 -0.22 -9.03
CA ILE A 42 10.14 -1.19 -7.92
C ILE A 42 9.51 -2.49 -8.44
N ASN A 43 8.44 -2.43 -9.24
CA ASN A 43 7.83 -3.64 -9.80
C ASN A 43 8.77 -4.40 -10.73
N ALA A 44 9.59 -3.71 -11.53
CA ALA A 44 10.60 -4.35 -12.36
C ALA A 44 11.64 -5.09 -11.51
N GLN A 45 12.07 -4.51 -10.38
CA GLN A 45 12.94 -5.20 -9.43
C GLN A 45 12.26 -6.42 -8.80
N PHE A 46 10.97 -6.33 -8.47
CA PHE A 46 10.20 -7.48 -7.98
C PHE A 46 10.15 -8.59 -9.03
N ASP A 47 9.92 -8.26 -10.30
CA ASP A 47 9.89 -9.25 -11.38
C ASP A 47 11.21 -10.00 -11.50
N LEU A 48 12.34 -9.29 -11.39
CA LEU A 48 13.66 -9.93 -11.37
C LEU A 48 13.81 -10.87 -10.16
N ILE A 49 13.48 -10.40 -8.96
CA ILE A 49 13.61 -11.19 -7.71
C ILE A 49 12.73 -12.44 -7.73
N LEU A 50 11.49 -12.31 -8.24
CA LEU A 50 10.55 -13.42 -8.30
C LEU A 50 10.98 -14.45 -9.35
N ASN A 51 11.54 -14.00 -10.49
CA ASN A 51 12.06 -14.91 -11.51
C ASN A 51 13.25 -15.75 -11.04
N GLU A 52 13.99 -15.34 -10.00
CA GLU A 52 15.09 -16.14 -9.43
C GLU A 52 14.62 -17.51 -8.90
N SER A 53 13.38 -17.61 -8.40
CA SER A 53 12.85 -18.83 -7.77
C SER A 53 11.54 -19.32 -8.37
N LYS A 54 11.01 -18.63 -9.37
CA LYS A 54 9.74 -18.98 -10.00
C LYS A 54 9.81 -20.41 -10.55
N PRO A 55 8.86 -21.29 -10.22
CA PRO A 55 8.76 -22.61 -10.84
C PRO A 55 8.73 -22.50 -12.38
N LYS A 56 9.30 -23.49 -13.07
CA LYS A 56 9.43 -23.47 -14.54
C LYS A 56 8.08 -23.60 -15.24
N ASP A 57 7.14 -24.28 -14.59
CA ASP A 57 5.78 -24.56 -15.02
C ASP A 57 4.80 -23.40 -14.79
N LEU A 58 5.18 -22.39 -14.01
CA LEU A 58 4.37 -21.20 -13.77
C LEU A 58 4.87 -20.01 -14.59
N SER A 59 3.97 -19.24 -15.19
CA SER A 59 4.27 -17.88 -15.62
C SER A 59 4.51 -16.96 -14.42
N LEU A 60 5.17 -15.81 -14.63
CA LEU A 60 5.41 -14.84 -13.56
C LEU A 60 4.10 -14.28 -12.99
N SER A 61 3.08 -14.13 -13.84
CA SER A 61 1.74 -13.71 -13.44
C SER A 61 1.09 -14.73 -12.50
N GLU A 62 1.12 -16.01 -12.87
CA GLU A 62 0.59 -17.09 -12.02
C GLU A 62 1.34 -17.19 -10.70
N TYR A 63 2.66 -17.05 -10.72
CA TYR A 63 3.48 -17.06 -9.50
C TYR A 63 3.11 -15.91 -8.56
N LYS A 64 2.93 -14.68 -9.07
CA LYS A 64 2.44 -13.55 -8.27
C LYS A 64 1.05 -13.82 -7.67
N MET A 65 0.14 -14.38 -8.47
CA MET A 65 -1.21 -14.71 -8.00
C MET A 65 -1.21 -15.76 -6.90
N ASP A 66 -0.38 -16.79 -7.01
CA ASP A 66 -0.29 -17.84 -5.99
C ASP A 66 0.38 -17.33 -4.71
N LEU A 67 1.33 -16.39 -4.80
CA LEU A 67 1.89 -15.67 -3.65
C LEU A 67 0.83 -14.84 -2.92
N ILE A 68 0.03 -14.07 -3.66
CA ILE A 68 -1.05 -13.24 -3.12
C ILE A 68 -2.15 -14.11 -2.48
N LYS A 69 -2.41 -15.30 -3.03
CA LYS A 69 -3.37 -16.27 -2.45
C LYS A 69 -2.79 -17.06 -1.27
N GLY A 70 -1.53 -16.86 -0.93
CA GLY A 70 -0.84 -17.60 0.13
C GLY A 70 -0.65 -19.09 -0.17
N LYS A 71 -0.77 -19.52 -1.43
CA LYS A 71 -0.54 -20.92 -1.83
C LYS A 71 0.95 -21.28 -1.84
N ILE A 72 1.78 -20.28 -2.10
CA ILE A 72 3.24 -20.39 -2.12
C ILE A 72 3.84 -19.25 -1.31
N GLY A 73 5.02 -19.50 -0.74
CA GLY A 73 5.75 -18.54 0.09
C GLY A 73 7.02 -18.03 -0.61
N LEU A 74 7.54 -16.90 -0.12
CA LEU A 74 8.88 -16.42 -0.50
C LEU A 74 9.92 -16.88 0.51
N THR A 75 11.13 -17.18 0.02
CA THR A 75 12.29 -17.36 0.89
C THR A 75 12.63 -16.06 1.63
N LEU A 76 13.26 -16.17 2.80
CA LEU A 76 13.68 -14.99 3.58
C LEU A 76 14.59 -14.06 2.76
N THR A 77 15.48 -14.62 1.96
CA THR A 77 16.36 -13.87 1.04
C THR A 77 15.55 -13.02 0.07
N GLN A 78 14.50 -13.57 -0.55
CA GLN A 78 13.66 -12.84 -1.48
C GLN A 78 12.82 -11.77 -0.78
N GLN A 79 12.27 -12.07 0.39
CA GLN A 79 11.56 -11.07 1.20
C GLN A 79 12.48 -9.88 1.51
N ASN A 80 13.72 -10.13 1.90
CA ASN A 80 14.71 -9.07 2.14
C ASN A 80 15.04 -8.26 0.88
N LYS A 81 15.19 -8.93 -0.28
CA LYS A 81 15.41 -8.24 -1.57
C LYS A 81 14.22 -7.35 -1.94
N ILE A 82 12.99 -7.83 -1.79
CA ILE A 82 11.76 -7.05 -2.03
C ILE A 82 11.72 -5.84 -1.09
N LEU A 83 11.93 -6.04 0.21
CA LEU A 83 11.91 -4.94 1.17
C LEU A 83 13.01 -3.91 0.89
N ASN A 84 14.19 -4.35 0.45
CA ASN A 84 15.26 -3.44 0.02
C ASN A 84 14.88 -2.63 -1.22
N ALA A 85 14.29 -3.27 -2.23
CA ALA A 85 13.80 -2.59 -3.43
C ALA A 85 12.68 -1.59 -3.12
N THR A 86 11.93 -1.79 -2.02
CA THR A 86 10.82 -0.93 -1.59
C THR A 86 11.27 0.34 -0.85
N LYS A 87 12.56 0.48 -0.50
CA LYS A 87 13.06 1.64 0.27
C LYS A 87 12.66 3.01 -0.29
N PRO A 88 12.74 3.27 -1.62
CA PRO A 88 12.31 4.56 -2.18
C PRO A 88 10.84 4.90 -1.87
N LEU A 89 9.95 3.90 -1.89
CA LEU A 89 8.55 4.07 -1.54
C LEU A 89 8.37 4.41 -0.05
N ILE A 90 9.17 3.79 0.82
CA ILE A 90 9.14 4.05 2.27
C ILE A 90 9.61 5.48 2.58
N ASP A 91 10.66 5.94 1.89
CA ASP A 91 11.17 7.30 2.04
C ASP A 91 10.12 8.32 1.57
N TYR A 92 9.53 8.08 0.40
CA TYR A 92 8.39 8.86 -0.11
C TYR A 92 7.22 8.89 0.88
N SER A 93 6.78 7.72 1.35
CA SER A 93 5.68 7.59 2.30
C SER A 93 5.93 8.36 3.58
N THR A 94 7.16 8.30 4.09
CA THR A 94 7.53 8.97 5.35
C THR A 94 7.46 10.48 5.20
N LYS A 95 7.91 11.01 4.05
CA LYS A 95 7.80 12.43 3.71
C LYS A 95 6.33 12.86 3.57
N LEU A 96 5.54 12.15 2.78
CA LEU A 96 4.12 12.45 2.58
C LEU A 96 3.35 12.43 3.91
N ALA A 97 3.60 11.43 4.75
CA ALA A 97 2.95 11.31 6.05
C ALA A 97 3.34 12.43 7.01
N LYS A 98 4.64 12.83 7.04
CA LYS A 98 5.11 13.96 7.86
C LYS A 98 4.40 15.26 7.46
N ILE A 99 4.32 15.56 6.16
CA ILE A 99 3.64 16.76 5.64
C ILE A 99 2.16 16.80 6.03
N ASN A 100 1.50 15.63 6.07
CA ASN A 100 0.07 15.53 6.37
C ASN A 100 -0.23 15.15 7.83
N SER A 101 0.78 15.13 8.71
CA SER A 101 0.64 14.74 10.12
C SER A 101 -0.04 13.38 10.34
N ILE A 102 0.25 12.40 9.47
CA ILE A 102 -0.32 11.05 9.54
C ILE A 102 0.65 10.14 10.32
N PRO A 103 0.19 9.54 11.44
CA PRO A 103 1.03 8.59 12.19
C PRO A 103 1.14 7.26 11.42
N LEU A 104 2.38 6.81 11.19
CA LEU A 104 2.68 5.52 10.56
C LEU A 104 3.55 4.68 11.52
N GLU A 105 2.91 3.75 12.22
CA GLU A 105 3.50 3.03 13.36
C GLU A 105 4.47 1.90 12.97
N ASP A 106 4.25 1.27 11.81
CA ASP A 106 5.03 0.10 11.39
C ASP A 106 5.46 0.15 9.92
N LEU A 107 6.43 -0.71 9.58
CA LEU A 107 7.01 -0.79 8.23
C LEU A 107 5.95 -1.04 7.15
N SER A 108 4.98 -1.92 7.42
CA SER A 108 3.94 -2.22 6.45
C SER A 108 2.97 -1.06 6.27
N SER A 109 2.64 -0.31 7.31
CA SER A 109 1.82 0.89 7.21
C SER A 109 2.53 1.95 6.35
N LYS A 110 3.86 2.08 6.47
CA LYS A 110 4.66 2.94 5.59
C LYS A 110 4.62 2.47 4.13
N ILE A 111 4.88 1.19 3.89
CA ILE A 111 4.80 0.63 2.54
C ILE A 111 3.40 0.84 1.95
N ALA A 112 2.37 0.51 2.72
CA ALA A 112 0.99 0.59 2.25
C ALA A 112 0.55 2.01 1.98
N PHE A 113 0.82 2.95 2.90
CA PHE A 113 0.50 4.35 2.69
C PHE A 113 1.18 4.91 1.44
N GLY A 114 2.47 4.62 1.25
CA GLY A 114 3.21 5.03 0.06
C GLY A 114 2.66 4.48 -1.24
N GLY A 115 2.21 3.21 -1.28
CA GLY A 115 1.67 2.61 -2.52
C GLY A 115 0.20 2.94 -2.79
N LEU A 116 -0.57 3.29 -1.75
CA LEU A 116 -1.99 3.60 -1.86
C LEU A 116 -2.26 5.08 -2.20
N TYR A 117 -1.33 5.99 -1.91
CA TYR A 117 -1.52 7.43 -2.07
C TYR A 117 -0.36 8.05 -2.87
N ALA A 118 -0.71 8.64 -4.00
CA ALA A 118 0.16 9.42 -4.85
C ALA A 118 0.24 10.89 -4.38
N PRO A 119 1.21 11.68 -4.84
CA PRO A 119 1.49 13.02 -4.32
C PRO A 119 0.31 13.99 -4.38
N ASN A 120 -0.52 13.89 -5.42
CA ASN A 120 -1.64 14.81 -5.65
C ASN A 120 -2.99 14.27 -5.15
N ASP A 121 -3.01 13.13 -4.46
CA ASP A 121 -4.25 12.54 -4.00
C ASP A 121 -4.83 13.29 -2.79
N ASN A 122 -6.16 13.41 -2.75
CA ASN A 122 -6.84 13.81 -1.53
C ASN A 122 -6.90 12.61 -0.56
N LEU A 123 -6.07 12.65 0.49
CA LEU A 123 -5.93 11.57 1.47
C LEU A 123 -7.23 11.22 2.22
N ASN A 124 -8.19 12.14 2.28
CA ASN A 124 -9.46 11.97 2.99
C ASN A 124 -10.60 11.51 2.08
N SER A 125 -10.46 11.63 0.76
CA SER A 125 -11.56 11.40 -0.18
C SER A 125 -11.20 10.58 -1.41
N LYS A 126 -9.94 10.11 -1.54
CA LYS A 126 -9.52 9.25 -2.67
C LYS A 126 -10.40 8.00 -2.79
N TYR A 127 -10.71 7.38 -1.65
CA TYR A 127 -11.55 6.18 -1.57
C TYR A 127 -12.86 6.52 -0.86
N ASN A 128 -13.97 6.02 -1.39
CA ASN A 128 -15.31 6.19 -0.84
C ASN A 128 -15.91 4.83 -0.46
N GLU A 129 -17.09 4.82 0.14
CA GLU A 129 -17.77 3.61 0.59
C GLU A 129 -17.92 2.50 -0.46
N ASN A 130 -17.89 2.84 -1.74
CA ASN A 130 -18.06 1.90 -2.84
C ASN A 130 -16.72 1.36 -3.37
N SER A 131 -15.59 1.97 -3.04
CA SER A 131 -14.27 1.62 -3.59
C SER A 131 -13.86 0.16 -3.40
N PHE A 132 -14.35 -0.51 -2.34
CA PHE A 132 -14.00 -1.91 -2.04
C PHE A 132 -15.24 -2.82 -1.91
N LYS A 133 -16.44 -2.36 -2.30
CA LYS A 133 -17.68 -3.16 -2.19
C LYS A 133 -17.86 -4.06 -3.40
N ALA A 134 -17.79 -5.37 -3.18
CA ALA A 134 -18.21 -6.36 -4.16
C ALA A 134 -19.75 -6.38 -4.24
N GLY A 135 -20.33 -6.09 -5.41
CA GLY A 135 -21.78 -6.18 -5.64
C GLY A 135 -22.48 -4.88 -6.07
N ASN A 136 -21.76 -3.76 -6.23
CA ASN A 136 -22.27 -2.73 -7.12
C ASN A 136 -22.35 -3.35 -8.52
N LYS A 137 -23.56 -3.38 -9.08
CA LYS A 137 -23.86 -3.91 -10.40
C LYS A 137 -22.73 -3.47 -11.34
N LEU A 138 -22.06 -4.44 -11.96
CA LEU A 138 -20.96 -4.26 -12.90
C LEU A 138 -21.44 -3.38 -14.06
N SER A 139 -21.50 -2.06 -13.85
CA SER A 139 -21.89 -1.10 -14.87
C SER A 139 -20.63 -0.84 -15.67
N ILE A 140 -20.36 -1.75 -16.61
CA ILE A 140 -19.53 -1.43 -17.77
C ILE A 140 -20.24 -0.28 -18.48
N ILE A 141 -19.95 0.95 -18.07
CA ILE A 141 -20.18 2.15 -18.85
C ILE A 141 -18.84 2.88 -18.86
N LYS A 142 -17.95 2.46 -19.77
CA LYS A 142 -16.91 3.37 -20.28
C LYS A 142 -17.63 4.50 -21.00
N SER A 143 -17.97 5.57 -20.27
CA SER A 143 -18.48 6.79 -20.88
C SER A 143 -17.29 7.55 -21.46
N ASN A 144 -17.10 7.44 -22.78
CA ASN A 144 -16.27 8.33 -23.58
C ASN A 144 -16.92 9.74 -23.60
N ALA A 145 -16.88 10.46 -22.48
CA ALA A 145 -17.34 11.83 -22.40
C ALA A 145 -16.15 12.77 -22.57
N LEU A 146 -15.81 13.03 -23.84
CA LEU A 146 -14.96 14.13 -24.27
C LEU A 146 -15.61 15.46 -23.84
N ASN A 147 -14.81 16.38 -23.31
CA ASN A 147 -15.16 17.74 -22.85
C ASN A 147 -15.70 17.90 -21.43
N THR A 148 -14.77 17.91 -20.48
CA THR A 148 -14.60 19.00 -19.51
C THR A 148 -13.21 18.85 -18.92
N LYS A 149 -12.65 19.90 -18.32
CA LYS A 149 -11.35 19.86 -17.63
C LYS A 149 -11.42 18.81 -16.50
N GLN A 150 -11.16 17.54 -16.84
CA GLN A 150 -11.44 16.38 -16.00
C GLN A 150 -10.41 16.30 -14.89
N ILE A 151 -10.87 16.51 -13.66
CA ILE A 151 -10.27 15.84 -12.51
C ILE A 151 -10.58 14.36 -12.74
N MET A 152 -9.61 13.56 -13.21
CA MET A 152 -9.78 12.11 -13.38
C MET A 152 -10.28 11.51 -12.07
N LYS A 153 -11.58 11.19 -12.02
CA LYS A 153 -12.20 10.56 -10.87
C LYS A 153 -12.12 9.06 -11.12
N ILE A 154 -11.20 8.39 -10.41
CA ILE A 154 -11.12 6.92 -10.37
C ILE A 154 -12.52 6.39 -10.01
N ASP A 155 -13.06 5.49 -10.82
CA ASP A 155 -14.34 4.86 -10.52
C ASP A 155 -14.15 3.78 -9.44
N ALA A 156 -15.22 3.51 -8.68
CA ALA A 156 -15.21 2.44 -7.69
C ALA A 156 -14.89 1.07 -8.31
N ASN A 157 -15.28 0.87 -9.58
CA ASN A 157 -14.99 -0.36 -10.32
C ASN A 157 -13.49 -0.51 -10.60
N ASP A 158 -12.79 0.58 -10.97
CA ASP A 158 -11.34 0.56 -11.21
C ASP A 158 -10.58 0.23 -9.92
N VAL A 159 -11.00 0.84 -8.79
CA VAL A 159 -10.42 0.50 -7.48
C VAL A 159 -10.64 -0.97 -7.15
N LEU A 160 -11.85 -1.46 -7.35
CA LEU A 160 -12.21 -2.84 -7.05
C LEU A 160 -11.40 -3.83 -7.90
N ASP A 161 -11.29 -3.61 -9.21
CA ASP A 161 -10.55 -4.49 -10.13
C ASP A 161 -9.05 -4.52 -9.81
N CYS A 162 -8.47 -3.35 -9.55
CA CYS A 162 -7.07 -3.25 -9.12
C CYS A 162 -6.84 -3.92 -7.76
N ALA A 163 -7.78 -3.79 -6.83
CA ALA A 163 -7.68 -4.40 -5.51
C ALA A 163 -7.87 -5.93 -5.59
N LEU A 164 -8.78 -6.43 -6.43
CA LEU A 164 -8.94 -7.86 -6.71
C LEU A 164 -7.65 -8.47 -7.27
N THR A 165 -6.98 -7.76 -8.18
CA THR A 165 -5.70 -8.18 -8.74
C THR A 165 -4.58 -8.19 -7.70
N ALA A 166 -4.57 -7.21 -6.79
CA ALA A 166 -3.47 -7.01 -5.84
C ALA A 166 -3.55 -7.86 -4.57
N ILE A 167 -4.75 -8.09 -4.03
CA ILE A 167 -4.94 -8.80 -2.75
C ILE A 167 -5.89 -10.00 -2.83
N GLY A 168 -6.55 -10.21 -3.98
CA GLY A 168 -7.45 -11.34 -4.21
C GLY A 168 -8.88 -11.12 -3.72
N ALA A 169 -9.80 -12.01 -4.12
CA ALA A 169 -11.23 -11.87 -3.83
C ALA A 169 -11.60 -11.98 -2.34
N ASP A 170 -10.97 -12.91 -1.60
CA ASP A 170 -11.28 -13.14 -0.18
C ASP A 170 -10.94 -11.91 0.68
N ALA A 171 -9.82 -11.29 0.34
CA ALA A 171 -9.33 -10.03 0.90
C ALA A 171 -10.31 -8.88 0.66
N ILE A 172 -10.81 -8.75 -0.56
CA ILE A 172 -11.80 -7.73 -0.93
C ILE A 172 -13.13 -7.96 -0.24
N TYR A 173 -13.59 -9.20 -0.14
CA TYR A 173 -14.81 -9.51 0.59
C TYR A 173 -14.73 -9.04 2.05
N ALA A 174 -13.57 -9.22 2.69
CA ALA A 174 -13.33 -8.73 4.05
C ALA A 174 -13.35 -7.19 4.16
N LEU A 175 -12.86 -6.47 3.13
CA LEU A 175 -12.88 -5.00 3.11
C LEU A 175 -14.28 -4.45 2.77
N GLY A 176 -14.97 -5.07 1.82
CA GLY A 176 -16.28 -4.67 1.31
C GLY A 176 -17.43 -4.93 2.28
N ALA A 177 -17.26 -5.82 3.25
CA ALA A 177 -18.23 -6.04 4.32
C ALA A 177 -18.30 -4.88 5.34
N SER A 178 -17.44 -3.87 5.23
CA SER A 178 -17.44 -2.73 6.14
C SER A 178 -18.63 -1.78 5.90
N SER A 179 -19.17 -1.22 6.98
CA SER A 179 -20.23 -0.20 6.95
C SER A 179 -19.68 1.24 6.90
N ILE A 180 -18.42 1.42 6.47
CA ILE A 180 -17.72 2.70 6.49
C ILE A 180 -18.13 3.52 5.26
N THR A 181 -18.65 4.72 5.49
CA THR A 181 -19.12 5.64 4.43
C THR A 181 -17.97 6.46 3.79
N VAL A 182 -16.89 6.70 4.55
CA VAL A 182 -15.69 7.42 4.09
C VAL A 182 -14.44 6.70 4.57
N TRP A 183 -13.59 6.33 3.61
CA TRP A 183 -12.35 5.61 3.86
C TRP A 183 -11.20 6.60 4.07
N THR A 184 -10.93 6.93 5.33
CA THR A 184 -9.78 7.77 5.69
C THR A 184 -8.46 7.05 5.33
N SER A 185 -7.40 7.82 5.08
CA SER A 185 -6.10 7.26 4.76
C SER A 185 -5.58 6.26 5.78
N ALA A 186 -5.71 6.58 7.06
CA ALA A 186 -5.38 5.66 8.14
C ALA A 186 -6.19 4.35 8.08
N ALA A 187 -7.50 4.44 7.82
CA ALA A 187 -8.37 3.27 7.76
C ALA A 187 -8.02 2.36 6.57
N VAL A 188 -7.81 2.93 5.37
CA VAL A 188 -7.44 2.15 4.17
C VAL A 188 -6.07 1.53 4.34
N THR A 189 -5.07 2.32 4.75
CA THR A 189 -3.71 1.83 4.98
C THR A 189 -3.70 0.68 5.97
N LYS A 190 -4.44 0.80 7.09
CA LYS A 190 -4.53 -0.25 8.10
C LYS A 190 -5.22 -1.50 7.55
N ALA A 191 -6.36 -1.35 6.87
CA ALA A 191 -7.13 -2.47 6.38
C ALA A 191 -6.38 -3.22 5.27
N PHE A 192 -5.83 -2.51 4.29
CA PHE A 192 -5.04 -3.09 3.22
C PHE A 192 -3.77 -3.77 3.75
N SER A 193 -3.05 -3.12 4.68
CA SER A 193 -1.88 -3.73 5.33
C SER A 193 -2.24 -5.00 6.08
N ALA A 194 -3.32 -4.98 6.87
CA ALA A 194 -3.73 -6.14 7.67
C ALA A 194 -4.07 -7.35 6.80
N VAL A 195 -4.65 -7.12 5.63
CA VAL A 195 -4.97 -8.15 4.65
C VAL A 195 -3.70 -8.67 3.97
N ALA A 196 -2.89 -7.79 3.40
CA ALA A 196 -1.71 -8.19 2.63
C ALA A 196 -0.58 -8.78 3.50
N LYS A 197 -0.49 -8.41 4.79
CA LYS A 197 0.45 -9.00 5.75
C LYS A 197 0.27 -10.51 5.93
N ARG A 198 -0.94 -11.04 5.74
CA ARG A 198 -1.28 -12.44 6.06
C ARG A 198 -0.48 -13.46 5.24
N PHE A 199 -0.03 -13.06 4.06
CA PHE A 199 0.65 -13.97 3.15
C PHE A 199 2.16 -14.00 3.39
N LEU A 200 2.80 -12.82 3.49
CA LEU A 200 4.27 -12.69 3.48
C LEU A 200 4.78 -11.52 4.36
N GLY A 201 4.01 -11.13 5.38
CA GLY A 201 4.36 -9.99 6.24
C GLY A 201 4.55 -8.69 5.43
N PRO A 202 5.55 -7.86 5.78
CA PRO A 202 5.81 -6.61 5.07
C PRO A 202 6.15 -6.77 3.58
N ALA A 203 6.76 -7.89 3.18
CA ALA A 203 7.06 -8.15 1.77
C ALA A 203 5.77 -8.39 0.96
N GLY A 204 4.79 -9.07 1.55
CA GLY A 204 3.47 -9.26 0.95
C GLY A 204 2.72 -7.94 0.77
N VAL A 205 2.82 -7.04 1.76
CA VAL A 205 2.27 -5.68 1.65
C VAL A 205 2.93 -4.94 0.49
N ALA A 206 4.26 -5.01 0.34
CA ALA A 206 4.98 -4.37 -0.75
C ALA A 206 4.53 -4.86 -2.11
N LEU A 207 4.47 -6.18 -2.32
CA LEU A 207 3.95 -6.76 -3.56
C LEU A 207 2.54 -6.25 -3.88
N ALA A 208 1.64 -6.34 -2.91
CA ALA A 208 0.25 -5.97 -3.09
C ALA A 208 0.08 -4.48 -3.44
N VAL A 209 0.69 -3.55 -2.70
CA VAL A 209 0.49 -2.12 -2.96
C VAL A 209 1.22 -1.60 -4.18
N ILE A 210 2.34 -2.22 -4.57
CA ILE A 210 3.00 -1.89 -5.84
C ILE A 210 2.12 -2.35 -7.01
N THR A 211 1.59 -3.58 -6.96
CA THR A 211 0.65 -4.07 -7.99
C THR A 211 -0.61 -3.20 -8.06
N PHE A 212 -1.21 -2.89 -6.91
CA PHE A 212 -2.38 -2.02 -6.84
C PHE A 212 -2.07 -0.60 -7.37
N GLY A 213 -0.98 0.00 -6.91
CA GLY A 213 -0.60 1.36 -7.28
C GLY A 213 -0.33 1.51 -8.79
N ILE A 214 0.31 0.52 -9.43
CA ILE A 214 0.51 0.50 -10.88
C ILE A 214 -0.81 0.34 -11.63
N CYS A 215 -1.69 -0.53 -11.16
CA CYS A 215 -3.00 -0.73 -11.77
C CYS A 215 -3.83 0.57 -11.72
N ILE A 216 -3.93 1.20 -10.55
CA ILE A 216 -4.61 2.49 -10.41
C ILE A 216 -3.96 3.57 -11.29
N ALA A 217 -2.63 3.63 -11.33
CA ALA A 217 -1.93 4.59 -12.18
C ALA A 217 -2.30 4.43 -13.66
N HIS A 218 -2.42 3.18 -14.14
CA HIS A 218 -2.86 2.89 -15.50
C HIS A 218 -4.28 3.39 -15.77
N GLU A 219 -5.23 3.12 -14.87
CA GLU A 219 -6.62 3.59 -15.03
C GLU A 219 -6.74 5.12 -14.94
N THR A 220 -5.87 5.79 -14.18
CA THR A 220 -5.88 7.26 -14.12
C THR A 220 -5.31 7.96 -15.35
N LEU A 221 -4.55 7.26 -16.20
CA LEU A 221 -3.86 7.87 -17.35
C LEU A 221 -4.53 7.56 -18.69
N ASN A 222 -5.53 6.68 -18.71
CA ASN A 222 -6.32 6.29 -19.89
C ASN A 222 -7.68 6.98 -19.91
#